data_AF-A0A7X2C5F6-F1
#
_entry.id   AF-A0A7X2C5F6-F1
#
_cell.length_a   1.000
_cell.length_b   1.000
_cell.length_c   1.000
_cell.angle_alpha   90.00
_cell.angle_beta   90.00
_cell.angle_gamma   90.00
#
_symmetry.space_group_name_H-M   'P 1'
#
loop_
_entity.id
_entity.type
_entity.pdbx_description
1 polymer ?
#
loop_
_entity_poly.entity_id
_entity_poly.type
_entity_poly.pdbx_seq_one_letter_code
_entity_poly.pdbx_strand_id
1 'polypeptide(L)'
;MGVGNLRKGTANPAATSPAADEFINAAKIDGKNGVVAAKPSLSKVYKRVTFSLTDELDKEIDRLSLVPHGFRATKSDVIRAAVAFLAAQGDEEVSKLLKDVQQK
;
A
#
# COMPACT_ATOMS: atom_id res chain seq x y z
N MET A 1 -33.64 -10.41 -35.02
CA MET A 1 -32.98 -9.15 -35.46
C MET A 1 -31.50 -9.45 -35.62
N GLY A 2 -31.06 -9.80 -36.83
CA GLY A 2 -29.70 -10.27 -37.10
C GLY A 2 -28.73 -9.12 -37.32
N VAL A 3 -27.51 -9.23 -36.79
CA VAL A 3 -26.39 -8.33 -37.08
C VAL A 3 -25.76 -8.67 -38.43
N GLY A 4 -26.55 -8.49 -39.50
CA GLY A 4 -26.07 -8.60 -40.87
C GLY A 4 -25.65 -7.22 -41.38
N ASN A 5 -24.38 -7.10 -41.80
CA ASN A 5 -23.83 -6.04 -42.67
C ASN A 5 -22.96 -4.93 -42.04
N LEU A 6 -22.10 -5.23 -41.07
CA LEU A 6 -20.97 -4.35 -40.76
C LEU A 6 -19.77 -4.70 -41.66
N ARG A 7 -19.56 -3.92 -42.73
CA ARG A 7 -18.39 -4.05 -43.61
C ARG A 7 -17.14 -3.51 -42.89
N LYS A 8 -16.10 -4.34 -42.75
CA LYS A 8 -14.80 -3.95 -42.18
C LYS A 8 -14.22 -2.78 -42.99
N GLY A 9 -14.05 -1.63 -42.35
CA GLY A 9 -13.56 -0.39 -42.97
C GLY A 9 -14.62 0.71 -43.16
N THR A 10 -15.88 0.46 -42.81
CA THR A 10 -16.89 1.53 -42.73
C THR A 10 -16.84 2.19 -41.36
N ALA A 11 -16.42 3.46 -41.30
CA ALA A 11 -16.50 4.25 -40.07
C ALA A 11 -17.97 4.40 -39.68
N ASN A 12 -18.31 4.05 -38.43
CA ASN A 12 -19.67 4.16 -37.93
C ASN A 12 -20.04 5.65 -37.83
N PRO A 13 -21.07 6.15 -38.54
CA PRO A 13 -21.42 7.56 -38.55
C PRO A 13 -21.85 8.09 -37.17
N ALA A 14 -22.25 7.19 -36.25
CA ALA A 14 -22.52 7.54 -34.85
C ALA A 14 -21.24 7.96 -34.09
N ALA A 15 -20.07 7.45 -34.49
CA ALA A 15 -18.78 7.75 -33.86
C ALA A 15 -18.13 9.04 -34.39
N THR A 16 -18.66 9.63 -35.46
CA THR A 16 -18.19 10.90 -36.05
C THR A 16 -19.25 12.00 -35.96
N SER A 17 -20.22 11.82 -35.06
CA SER A 17 -21.28 12.81 -34.87
C SER A 17 -20.78 13.97 -34.00
N PRO A 18 -21.22 15.22 -34.27
CA PRO A 18 -20.85 16.38 -33.45
C PRO A 18 -21.28 16.22 -31.98
N ALA A 19 -22.35 15.46 -31.71
CA ALA A 19 -22.78 15.12 -30.35
C ALA A 19 -21.77 14.21 -29.61
N ALA A 20 -21.07 13.31 -30.33
CA ALA A 20 -20.01 12.51 -29.73
C ALA A 20 -18.78 13.36 -29.40
N ASP A 21 -18.45 14.32 -30.27
CA ASP A 21 -17.36 15.28 -30.03
C ASP A 21 -17.67 16.20 -28.85
N GLU A 22 -18.91 16.67 -28.71
CA GLU A 22 -19.35 17.46 -27.56
C GLU A 22 -19.29 16.65 -26.25
N PHE A 23 -19.71 15.38 -26.26
CA PHE A 23 -19.62 14.50 -25.11
C PHE A 23 -18.17 14.22 -24.68
N ILE A 24 -17.27 13.97 -25.64
CA ILE A 24 -15.84 13.74 -25.37
C ILE A 24 -15.17 15.02 -24.84
N ASN A 25 -15.52 16.19 -25.40
CA ASN A 25 -14.93 17.46 -24.98
C ASN A 25 -15.50 17.99 -23.65
N ALA A 26 -16.74 17.65 -23.31
CA ALA A 26 -17.35 18.00 -22.02
C ALA A 26 -16.65 17.32 -20.82
N ALA A 27 -15.90 16.23 -21.06
CA ALA A 27 -15.13 15.52 -20.05
C ALA A 27 -13.67 16.02 -19.87
N LYS A 28 -13.29 17.16 -20.48
CA LYS A 28 -12.01 17.82 -20.16
C LYS A 28 -12.10 18.43 -18.77
N ILE A 29 -11.77 17.63 -17.77
CA ILE A 29 -11.57 18.10 -16.39
C ILE A 29 -10.46 19.14 -16.44
N ASP A 30 -10.81 20.40 -16.19
CA ASP A 30 -9.85 21.45 -15.91
C ASP A 30 -9.00 21.01 -14.72
N GLY A 31 -7.71 20.72 -14.97
CA GLY A 31 -6.73 20.27 -13.97
C GLY A 31 -6.42 21.29 -12.86
N LYS A 32 -7.30 22.27 -12.62
CA LYS A 32 -7.16 23.30 -11.58
C LYS A 32 -7.59 22.81 -10.19
N ASN A 33 -8.32 21.69 -10.11
CA ASN A 33 -8.62 21.01 -8.83
C ASN A 33 -7.85 19.69 -8.67
N GLY A 34 -6.71 19.57 -9.36
CA GLY A 34 -5.75 18.52 -9.04
C GLY A 34 -5.17 18.81 -7.68
N VAL A 35 -5.56 18.01 -6.67
CA VAL A 35 -4.86 17.83 -5.40
C VAL A 35 -3.39 18.10 -5.63
N VAL A 36 -2.87 19.17 -5.01
CA VAL A 36 -1.46 19.58 -5.08
C VAL A 36 -0.64 18.31 -5.10
N ALA A 37 -0.03 18.00 -6.25
CA ALA A 37 0.75 16.80 -6.43
C ALA A 37 1.88 16.89 -5.40
N ALA A 38 1.66 16.27 -4.25
CA ALA A 38 2.62 16.21 -3.18
C ALA A 38 3.86 15.61 -3.82
N LYS A 39 4.93 16.41 -3.89
CA LYS A 39 6.23 15.95 -4.40
C LYS A 39 6.48 14.58 -3.76
N PRO A 40 6.71 13.51 -4.54
CA PRO A 40 6.93 12.19 -3.96
C PRO A 40 8.14 12.34 -3.04
N SER A 41 7.90 12.31 -1.72
CA SER A 41 8.96 12.22 -0.74
C SER A 41 9.81 11.02 -1.15
N LEU A 42 11.12 11.23 -1.33
CA LEU A 42 12.10 10.19 -1.67
C LEU A 42 11.66 8.88 -1.02
N SER A 43 11.20 7.93 -1.86
CA SER A 43 10.63 6.68 -1.38
C SER A 43 11.68 6.01 -0.51
N LYS A 44 11.43 5.92 0.80
CA LYS A 44 12.37 5.37 1.75
C LYS A 44 12.73 3.95 1.30
N VAL A 45 14.00 3.73 0.95
CA VAL A 45 14.46 2.43 0.47
C VAL A 45 14.64 1.52 1.69
N TYR A 46 13.81 0.49 1.80
CA TYR A 46 13.90 -0.48 2.90
C TYR A 46 14.83 -1.63 2.51
N LYS A 47 15.78 -1.95 3.38
CA LYS A 47 16.57 -3.18 3.27
C LYS A 47 15.71 -4.36 3.73
N ARG A 48 15.68 -5.42 2.93
CA ARG A 48 15.07 -6.70 3.32
C ARG A 48 16.06 -7.46 4.21
N VAL A 49 15.56 -7.93 5.35
CA VAL A 49 16.31 -8.74 6.31
C VAL A 49 15.51 -10.01 6.57
N THR A 50 16.18 -11.15 6.58
CA THR A 50 15.60 -12.46 6.89
C THR A 50 16.16 -12.93 8.22
N PHE A 51 15.30 -13.39 9.12
CA PHE A 51 15.68 -13.98 10.39
C PHE A 51 14.73 -15.13 10.72
N SER A 52 15.22 -16.08 11.49
CA SER A 52 14.44 -17.24 11.91
C SER A 52 13.62 -16.88 13.14
N LEU A 53 12.36 -17.32 13.16
CA LEU A 53 11.44 -17.20 14.29
C LEU A 53 10.88 -18.57 14.61
N THR A 54 10.49 -18.78 15.87
CA THR A 54 9.62 -19.91 16.24
C THR A 54 8.19 -19.64 15.77
N ASP A 55 7.42 -20.70 15.53
CA ASP A 55 6.00 -20.59 15.15
C ASP A 55 5.18 -19.82 16.19
N GLU A 56 5.55 -19.90 17.46
CA GLU A 56 4.92 -19.17 18.55
C GLU A 56 5.11 -17.67 18.42
N LEU A 57 6.33 -17.21 18.11
CA LEU A 57 6.63 -15.80 17.91
C LEU A 57 5.97 -15.25 16.64
N ASP A 58 5.91 -16.02 15.55
CA ASP A 58 5.24 -15.58 14.32
C ASP A 58 3.73 -15.35 14.57
N LYS A 59 3.08 -16.28 15.30
CA LYS A 59 1.67 -16.14 15.68
C LYS A 59 1.42 -14.93 16.60
N GLU A 60 2.32 -14.67 17.53
CA GLU A 60 2.19 -13.49 18.41
C GLU A 60 2.37 -12.19 17.63
N ILE A 61 3.31 -12.13 16.68
CA ILE A 61 3.45 -10.98 15.77
C ILE A 61 2.16 -10.76 14.96
N ASP A 62 1.55 -11.84 14.45
CA ASP A 62 0.29 -11.76 13.73
C ASP A 62 -0.83 -11.23 14.62
N ARG A 63 -0.95 -11.73 15.85
CA ARG A 63 -1.91 -11.24 16.82
C ARG A 63 -1.71 -9.75 17.10
N LEU A 64 -0.47 -9.31 17.33
CA LEU A 64 -0.15 -7.90 17.60
C LEU A 64 -0.48 -7.00 16.41
N SER A 65 -0.34 -7.49 15.17
CA SER A 65 -0.71 -6.74 13.97
C SER A 65 -2.21 -6.43 13.86
N LEU A 66 -3.05 -7.19 14.57
CA LEU A 66 -4.51 -7.03 14.58
C LEU A 66 -5.02 -6.14 15.72
N VAL A 67 -4.15 -5.73 16.65
CA VAL A 67 -4.53 -4.88 17.81
C VAL A 67 -5.03 -3.49 17.40
N PRO A 68 -4.40 -2.78 16.45
CA PRO A 68 -4.82 -1.41 16.14
C PRO A 68 -6.21 -1.33 15.52
N HIS A 69 -7.07 -0.49 16.10
CA HIS A 69 -8.35 -0.14 15.50
C HIS A 69 -8.19 1.12 14.63
N GLY A 70 -8.54 1.03 13.34
CA GLY A 70 -8.57 2.18 12.43
C GLY A 70 -7.43 2.24 11.39
N PHE A 71 -6.43 1.38 11.50
CA PHE A 71 -5.47 1.16 10.41
C PHE A 71 -4.94 -0.26 10.43
N ARG A 72 -4.47 -0.73 9.27
CA ARG A 72 -3.86 -2.04 9.15
C ARG A 72 -2.37 -1.94 9.49
N ALA A 73 -1.95 -2.54 10.59
CA ALA A 73 -0.53 -2.74 10.88
C ALA A 73 -0.01 -3.98 10.14
N THR A 74 1.21 -3.93 9.65
CA THR A 74 1.91 -5.08 9.06
C THR A 74 2.83 -5.73 10.10
N LYS A 75 3.26 -6.98 9.86
CA LYS A 75 4.29 -7.62 10.70
C LYS A 75 5.55 -6.75 10.82
N SER A 76 5.94 -6.08 9.74
CA SER A 76 7.08 -5.14 9.75
C SER A 76 6.85 -3.92 10.64
N ASP A 77 5.61 -3.42 10.77
CA ASP A 77 5.30 -2.32 11.68
C ASP A 77 5.42 -2.75 13.14
N VAL A 78 4.94 -3.95 13.47
CA VAL A 78 5.07 -4.54 14.81
C VAL A 78 6.55 -4.66 15.18
N ILE A 79 7.38 -5.20 14.29
CA ILE A 79 8.83 -5.33 14.53
C ILE A 79 9.48 -3.95 14.68
N ARG A 80 9.13 -2.97 13.85
CA ARG A 80 9.66 -1.59 13.96
C ARG A 80 9.27 -0.95 15.29
N ALA A 81 8.03 -1.15 15.74
CA ALA A 81 7.56 -0.65 17.04
C ALA A 81 8.30 -1.33 18.20
N ALA A 82 8.52 -2.65 18.14
CA ALA A 82 9.27 -3.39 19.15
C ALA A 82 10.73 -2.91 19.24
N VAL A 83 11.40 -2.70 18.10
CA VAL A 83 12.77 -2.17 18.08
C VAL A 83 12.82 -0.74 18.63
N ALA A 84 11.86 0.11 18.26
CA ALA A 84 11.77 1.46 18.82
C ALA A 84 11.52 1.46 20.33
N PHE A 85 10.70 0.53 20.82
CA PHE A 85 10.47 0.33 22.25
C PHE A 85 11.76 -0.07 22.98
N LEU A 86 12.51 -1.04 22.46
CA LEU A 86 13.79 -1.45 23.03
C LEU A 86 14.83 -0.34 23.00
N ALA A 87 14.92 0.42 21.90
CA ALA A 87 15.85 1.54 21.76
C ALA A 87 15.55 2.71 22.71
N ALA A 88 14.32 2.79 23.24
CA ALA A 88 13.93 3.77 24.24
C ALA A 88 14.25 3.33 25.68
N GLN A 89 14.60 2.05 25.90
CA GLN A 89 15.03 1.54 27.21
C GLN A 89 16.53 1.82 27.43
N GLY A 90 16.98 1.72 28.69
CA GLY A 90 18.41 1.79 29.01
C GLY A 90 19.17 0.52 28.62
N ASP A 91 20.48 0.64 28.36
CA ASP A 91 21.33 -0.47 27.92
C ASP A 91 21.27 -1.70 28.84
N GLU A 92 21.16 -1.47 30.15
CA GLU A 92 21.06 -2.54 31.15
C GLU A 92 19.75 -3.34 31.04
N GLU A 93 18.64 -2.64 30.81
CA GLU A 93 17.31 -3.26 30.65
C GLU A 93 17.23 -4.05 29.35
N VAL A 94 17.75 -3.49 28.25
CA VAL A 94 17.83 -4.20 26.97
C VAL A 94 18.68 -5.47 27.11
N SER A 95 19.84 -5.37 27.77
CA SER A 95 20.72 -6.51 28.01
C SER A 95 20.02 -7.62 28.81
N LYS A 96 19.24 -7.25 29.83
CA LYS A 96 18.46 -8.20 30.62
C LYS A 96 17.38 -8.89 29.77
N LEU A 97 16.61 -8.12 28.99
CA LEU A 97 15.56 -8.68 28.11
C LEU A 97 16.14 -9.64 27.07
N LEU A 98 17.29 -9.31 26.48
CA LEU A 98 17.95 -10.18 25.51
C LEU A 98 18.46 -11.48 26.15
N LYS A 99 18.94 -11.42 27.39
CA LYS A 99 19.39 -12.59 28.13
C LYS A 99 18.23 -13.57 28.40
N ASP A 100 17.07 -13.04 28.78
CA ASP A 100 15.87 -13.86 29.03
C ASP A 100 15.37 -14.58 27.76
N VAL A 101 15.57 -13.97 26.59
CA VAL A 101 15.23 -14.60 25.29
C VAL A 101 16.25 -15.67 24.89
N GLN A 102 17.55 -15.47 25.17
CA GLN A 102 18.58 -16.47 24.86
C GLN A 102 18.48 -17.74 25.72
N GLN A 103 17.91 -17.64 26.91
CA GLN A 103 17.84 -18.75 27.86
C GLN A 103 16.54 -19.58 27.76
N LYS A 104 15.60 -19.15 26.91
CA LYS A 104 14.36 -19.88 26.59
C LYS A 104 14.57 -20.78 25.37
#